data_AF-A0A9D4PNQ3-F1
#
_entry.id   AF-A0A9D4PNQ3-F1
#
_cell.length_a   1.000
_cell.length_b   1.000
_cell.length_c   1.000
_cell.angle_alpha   90.00
_cell.angle_beta   90.00
_cell.angle_gamma   90.00
#
_symmetry.space_group_name_H-M   'P 1'
#
loop_
_entity.id
_entity.type
_entity.pdbx_description
1 polymer ?
#
loop_
_entity_poly.entity_id
_entity_poly.type
_entity_poly.pdbx_seq_one_letter_code
_entity_poly.pdbx_strand_id
1 'polypeptide(L)'
;MYLSVQLQSSFESPVAGNPLKKYLRLAGQVTEVLWLTQLRQLRQRVGSDRRKVTYSVNVPESLHLPDDVVQVLGLGPKLAVEKRMTKPELLSVVRRVSRKAPDGEEARLTSEGVDALGRCKPNCSELPLT
;
A
#
# COMPACT_ATOMS: atom_id res chain seq x y z
N MET A 1 6.42 23.98 -19.98
CA MET A 1 5.73 25.08 -19.25
C MET A 1 5.47 24.60 -17.84
N TYR A 2 6.25 25.09 -16.87
CA TYR A 2 6.00 24.83 -15.45
C TYR A 2 5.35 26.07 -14.85
N LEU A 3 4.15 25.91 -14.30
CA LEU A 3 3.46 26.95 -13.52
C LEU A 3 3.92 26.82 -12.06
N SER A 4 4.94 27.61 -11.69
CA SER A 4 5.34 27.76 -10.29
C SER A 4 4.42 28.78 -9.63
N VAL A 5 3.49 28.32 -8.79
CA VAL A 5 2.68 29.18 -7.93
C VAL A 5 3.50 29.48 -6.67
N GLN A 6 4.12 30.65 -6.62
CA GLN A 6 4.75 31.16 -5.39
C GLN A 6 3.66 31.69 -4.46
N LEU A 7 3.36 30.97 -3.38
CA LEU A 7 2.51 31.44 -2.30
C LEU A 7 3.36 32.26 -1.32
N GLN A 8 3.37 33.59 -1.49
CA GLN A 8 3.84 34.50 -0.46
C GLN A 8 2.87 34.47 0.73
N SER A 9 3.34 33.89 1.83
CA SER A 9 2.63 33.82 3.11
C SER A 9 2.87 35.11 3.90
N SER A 10 2.04 36.13 3.68
CA SER A 10 1.90 37.26 4.59
C SER A 10 0.87 36.90 5.66
N PHE A 11 1.34 36.50 6.84
CA PHE A 11 0.51 36.20 8.00
C PHE A 11 0.27 37.49 8.80
N GLU A 12 -0.83 38.18 8.48
CA GLU A 12 -1.45 39.12 9.42
C GLU A 12 -2.86 38.61 9.73
N SER A 13 -3.04 38.18 10.98
CA SER A 13 -4.33 37.86 11.60
C SER A 13 -4.92 39.18 12.09
N PRO A 14 -6.22 39.45 11.90
CA PRO A 14 -7.16 38.89 12.87
C PRO A 14 -8.57 38.60 12.33
N VAL A 15 -9.32 37.79 13.09
CA VAL A 15 -10.77 37.59 13.01
C VAL A 15 -11.26 36.78 11.79
N ALA A 16 -11.11 35.45 11.76
CA ALA A 16 -11.71 34.69 10.66
C ALA A 16 -11.92 33.21 10.97
N GLY A 17 -13.13 32.71 10.65
CA GLY A 17 -13.45 31.29 10.69
C GLY A 17 -12.35 30.46 10.04
N ASN A 18 -11.86 29.48 10.82
CA ASN A 18 -10.67 28.66 10.62
C ASN A 18 -10.22 28.60 9.14
N PRO A 19 -9.33 29.50 8.68
CA PRO A 19 -8.99 29.67 7.26
C PRO A 19 -8.49 28.36 6.65
N LEU A 20 -7.87 27.52 7.47
CA LEU A 20 -7.43 26.17 7.13
C LEU A 20 -8.57 25.27 6.60
N LYS A 21 -9.78 25.36 7.17
CA LYS A 21 -10.95 24.60 6.67
C LYS A 21 -11.39 25.06 5.28
N LYS A 22 -11.29 26.36 5.00
CA LYS A 22 -11.58 26.91 3.66
C LYS A 22 -10.53 26.46 2.66
N TYR A 23 -9.25 26.49 3.04
CA TYR A 23 -8.15 25.98 2.20
C TYR A 23 -8.29 24.49 1.89
N LEU A 24 -8.58 23.65 2.88
CA LEU A 24 -8.79 22.20 2.66
C LEU A 24 -9.97 21.92 1.73
N ARG A 25 -11.07 22.67 1.88
CA ARG A 25 -12.23 22.55 0.99
C ARG A 25 -11.89 22.96 -0.45
N LEU A 26 -11.18 24.08 -0.62
CA LEU A 26 -10.72 24.53 -1.94
C LEU A 26 -9.74 23.53 -2.56
N ALA A 27 -8.80 22.99 -1.78
CA ALA A 27 -7.87 21.98 -2.24
C ALA A 27 -8.60 20.71 -2.72
N GLY A 28 -9.62 20.27 -1.99
CA GLY A 28 -10.48 19.14 -2.40
C GLY A 28 -11.19 19.41 -3.74
N GLN A 29 -11.82 20.57 -3.87
CA GLN A 29 -12.53 20.97 -5.10
C GLN A 29 -11.59 21.09 -6.31
N VAL A 30 -10.42 21.72 -6.12
CA VAL A 30 -9.40 21.86 -7.17
C VAL A 30 -8.85 20.51 -7.58
N THR A 31 -8.58 19.63 -6.61
CA THR A 31 -8.07 18.27 -6.88
C THR A 31 -9.08 17.45 -7.68
N GLU A 32 -10.37 17.55 -7.35
CA GLU A 32 -11.43 16.86 -8.08
C GLU A 32 -11.56 17.36 -9.52
N VAL A 33 -11.50 18.67 -9.75
CA VAL A 33 -11.52 19.26 -11.09
C VAL A 33 -10.29 18.83 -11.90
N LEU A 34 -9.10 18.86 -11.30
CA LEU A 34 -7.88 18.38 -11.95
C LEU A 34 -7.96 16.89 -12.27
N TRP A 35 -8.52 16.08 -11.37
CA TRP A 35 -8.72 14.66 -11.60
C TRP A 35 -9.68 14.41 -12.76
N LEU A 36 -10.85 15.06 -12.79
CA LEU A 36 -11.83 14.87 -13.86
C LEU A 36 -11.32 15.32 -15.23
N THR A 37 -10.56 16.42 -15.29
CA THR A 37 -9.97 16.91 -16.53
C THR A 37 -8.87 15.99 -17.04
N GLN A 38 -7.98 15.51 -16.18
CA GLN A 38 -6.93 14.54 -16.55
C GLN A 38 -7.52 13.17 -16.90
N LEU A 39 -8.52 12.70 -16.17
CA LEU A 39 -9.20 11.43 -16.43
C LEU A 39 -9.82 11.40 -17.82
N ARG A 40 -10.40 12.51 -18.28
CA ARG A 40 -10.94 12.62 -19.65
C ARG A 40 -9.84 12.49 -20.71
N GLN A 41 -8.70 13.14 -20.51
CA GLN A 41 -7.55 13.04 -21.42
C GLN A 41 -6.96 11.61 -21.43
N LEU A 42 -6.84 10.98 -20.26
CA LEU A 42 -6.35 9.61 -20.14
C LEU A 42 -7.29 8.62 -20.84
N ARG A 43 -8.61 8.74 -20.64
CA ARG A 43 -9.59 7.89 -21.34
C ARG A 43 -9.54 8.03 -22.86
N GLN A 44 -9.34 9.26 -23.35
CA GLN A 44 -9.17 9.50 -24.80
C GLN A 44 -7.87 8.89 -25.34
N ARG A 45 -6.78 8.94 -24.57
CA ARG A 45 -5.51 8.30 -24.94
C ARG A 45 -5.60 6.78 -24.92
N VAL A 46 -6.21 6.18 -23.90
CA VAL A 46 -6.42 4.72 -23.81
C VAL A 46 -7.29 4.19 -24.96
N GLY A 47 -8.27 4.96 -25.42
CA GLY A 47 -9.07 4.60 -26.60
C GLY A 47 -8.31 4.72 -27.92
N SER A 48 -7.39 5.70 -28.02
CA SER A 48 -6.64 6.04 -29.23
C SER A 48 -5.37 5.19 -29.41
N ASP A 49 -4.77 4.71 -28.31
CA ASP A 49 -3.63 3.79 -28.29
C ASP A 49 -4.03 2.32 -28.43
N ARG A 50 -5.23 2.02 -28.95
CA ARG A 50 -5.55 0.69 -29.52
C ARG A 50 -4.78 0.38 -30.81
N ARG A 51 -3.59 0.97 -31.01
CA ARG A 51 -2.61 0.39 -31.92
C ARG A 51 -2.23 -0.95 -31.31
N LYS A 52 -2.38 -2.01 -32.11
CA LYS A 52 -1.97 -3.37 -31.80
C LYS A 52 -0.47 -3.41 -31.51
N VAL A 53 -0.05 -2.99 -30.32
CA VAL A 53 1.24 -3.39 -29.80
C VAL A 53 1.01 -4.80 -29.30
N THR A 54 1.28 -5.76 -30.16
CA THR A 54 1.35 -7.17 -29.84
C THR A 54 2.57 -7.35 -28.94
N TYR A 55 2.50 -6.86 -27.70
CA TYR A 55 3.33 -7.46 -26.67
C TYR A 55 2.85 -8.91 -26.62
N SER A 56 3.77 -9.85 -26.87
CA SER A 56 3.54 -11.24 -26.51
C SER A 56 3.41 -11.25 -24.99
N VAL A 57 2.20 -11.01 -24.49
CA VAL A 57 1.85 -11.24 -23.10
C VAL A 57 1.93 -12.76 -22.98
N ASN A 58 3.10 -13.24 -22.57
CA ASN A 58 3.26 -14.62 -22.14
C ASN A 58 2.46 -14.73 -20.84
N VAL A 59 1.19 -15.03 -20.97
CA VAL A 59 0.36 -15.49 -19.87
C VAL A 59 0.91 -16.88 -19.54
N PRO A 60 1.54 -17.10 -18.38
CA PRO A 60 1.92 -18.46 -18.00
C PRO A 60 0.65 -19.31 -18.00
N GLU A 61 0.59 -20.35 -18.84
CA GLU A 61 -0.60 -21.19 -19.03
C GLU A 61 -1.04 -21.87 -17.73
N SER A 62 -0.10 -22.05 -16.80
CA SER A 62 -0.37 -22.60 -15.48
C SER A 62 0.68 -22.15 -14.48
N LEU A 63 0.26 -21.39 -13.47
CA LEU A 63 1.08 -21.05 -12.31
C LEU A 63 0.81 -22.11 -11.25
N HIS A 64 1.73 -23.05 -11.07
CA HIS A 64 1.65 -24.01 -9.96
C HIS A 64 2.00 -23.27 -8.67
N LEU A 65 0.97 -22.97 -7.91
CA LEU A 65 1.09 -22.43 -6.56
C LEU A 65 1.14 -23.61 -5.58
N PRO A 66 2.00 -23.55 -4.55
CA PRO A 66 1.94 -24.47 -3.42
C PRO A 66 0.54 -24.51 -2.79
N ASP A 67 0.10 -25.68 -2.32
CA ASP A 67 -1.27 -25.90 -1.83
C ASP A 67 -1.67 -24.95 -0.70
N ASP A 68 -0.71 -24.58 0.15
CA ASP A 68 -0.91 -23.61 1.23
C ASP A 68 -1.20 -22.19 0.69
N VAL A 69 -0.57 -21.81 -0.42
CA VAL A 69 -0.83 -20.53 -1.10
C VAL A 69 -2.18 -20.55 -1.81
N VAL A 70 -2.55 -21.66 -2.46
CA VAL A 70 -3.86 -21.83 -3.09
C VAL A 70 -4.98 -21.73 -2.06
N GLN A 71 -4.82 -22.38 -0.91
CA GLN A 71 -5.80 -22.36 0.17
C GLN A 71 -6.01 -20.94 0.71
N VAL A 72 -4.94 -20.17 0.91
CA VAL A 72 -5.00 -18.80 1.42
C VAL A 72 -5.62 -17.84 0.38
N LEU A 73 -5.26 -17.98 -0.89
CA LEU A 73 -5.82 -17.16 -1.97
C LEU A 73 -7.28 -17.52 -2.30
N GLY A 74 -7.67 -18.78 -2.10
CA GLY A 74 -9.05 -19.27 -2.29
C GLY A 74 -10.06 -18.64 -1.33
N LEU A 75 -9.61 -18.14 -0.18
CA LEU A 75 -10.44 -17.37 0.75
C LEU A 75 -10.76 -15.96 0.21
N GLY A 76 -10.07 -15.51 -0.84
CA GLY A 76 -10.24 -14.21 -1.47
C GLY A 76 -9.35 -13.13 -0.86
N PRO A 77 -9.19 -11.98 -1.56
CA PRO A 77 -8.18 -10.96 -1.23
C PRO A 77 -8.36 -10.27 0.13
N LYS A 78 -9.51 -10.48 0.80
CA LYS A 78 -9.82 -9.96 2.14
C LYS A 78 -9.65 -10.98 3.27
N LEU A 79 -9.53 -12.25 2.94
CA LEU A 79 -9.46 -13.38 3.88
C LEU A 79 -8.20 -14.21 3.66
N ALA A 80 -7.14 -13.64 3.08
CA ALA A 80 -5.82 -14.23 3.15
C ALA A 80 -5.40 -14.24 4.63
N VAL A 81 -5.89 -15.25 5.35
CA VAL A 81 -5.66 -15.43 6.77
C VAL A 81 -4.18 -15.75 6.92
N GLU A 82 -3.46 -14.83 7.55
CA GLU A 82 -2.08 -15.04 7.92
C GLU A 82 -2.01 -16.31 8.78
N LYS A 83 -1.18 -17.28 8.37
CA LYS A 83 -1.07 -18.56 9.06
C LYS A 83 -0.79 -18.31 10.54
N ARG A 84 -1.59 -18.91 11.42
CA ARG A 84 -1.39 -18.78 12.87
C ARG A 84 0.01 -19.30 13.21
N MET A 85 0.85 -18.40 13.68
CA MET A 85 2.19 -18.72 14.13
C MET A 85 2.27 -18.45 15.63
N THR A 86 2.85 -19.40 16.35
CA THR A 86 3.24 -19.24 17.75
C THR A 86 4.36 -18.21 17.85
N LYS A 87 4.55 -17.61 19.04
CA LYS A 87 5.67 -16.68 19.29
C LYS A 87 7.05 -17.22 18.84
N PRO A 88 7.44 -18.48 19.14
CA PRO A 88 8.72 -19.01 18.66
C PRO A 88 8.79 -19.13 17.13
N GLU A 89 7.68 -19.47 16.46
CA GLU A 89 7.63 -19.50 14.99
C GLU A 89 7.79 -18.10 14.40
N LEU A 90 7.11 -17.10 14.94
CA LEU A 90 7.26 -15.70 14.51
C LEU A 90 8.70 -15.19 14.70
N LEU A 91 9.34 -15.53 15.83
CA LEU A 91 10.76 -15.22 16.06
C LEU A 91 11.67 -15.90 15.04
N SER A 92 11.35 -17.13 14.62
CA SER A 92 12.10 -17.83 13.57
C SER A 92 11.97 -17.11 12.23
N VAL A 93 10.80 -16.54 11.92
CA VAL A 93 10.58 -15.74 10.72
C VAL A 93 11.39 -14.45 10.77
N VAL A 94 11.35 -13.71 11.89
CA VAL A 94 12.15 -12.49 12.09
C VAL A 94 13.62 -12.78 11.83
N ARG A 95 14.19 -13.80 12.48
CA ARG A 95 15.60 -14.18 12.29
C ARG A 95 15.92 -14.57 10.85
N ARG A 96 15.01 -15.30 10.18
CA ARG A 96 15.19 -15.71 8.77
C ARG A 96 15.17 -14.52 7.81
N VAL A 97 14.34 -13.51 8.08
CA VAL A 97 14.27 -12.28 7.27
C VAL A 97 15.49 -11.40 7.55
N SER A 98 15.88 -11.22 8.80
CA SER A 98 17.04 -10.41 9.19
C SER A 98 18.36 -10.94 8.59
N ARG A 99 18.52 -12.26 8.46
CA ARG A 99 19.70 -12.87 7.79
C ARG A 99 19.85 -12.51 6.31
N LYS A 100 18.79 -12.02 5.66
CA LYS A 100 18.84 -11.57 4.26
C LYS A 100 19.19 -10.09 4.14
N ALA A 101 19.36 -9.39 5.26
CA ALA A 101 19.71 -7.98 5.27
C ALA A 101 21.19 -7.77 4.92
N PRO A 102 21.58 -6.54 4.54
CA PRO A 102 22.98 -6.17 4.32
C PRO A 102 23.85 -6.43 5.55
N ASP A 103 25.16 -6.67 5.33
CA ASP A 103 26.12 -6.94 6.38
C ASP A 103 26.10 -5.86 7.47
N GLY A 104 25.94 -6.29 8.73
CA GLY A 104 25.90 -5.40 9.90
C GLY A 104 24.49 -4.91 10.30
N GLU A 105 23.46 -5.12 9.48
CA GLU A 105 22.08 -4.70 9.83
C GLU A 105 21.25 -5.79 10.52
N GLU A 106 21.68 -7.06 10.46
CA GLU A 106 20.93 -8.22 10.98
C GLU A 106 20.55 -8.05 12.46
N ALA A 107 21.48 -7.62 13.31
CA ALA A 107 21.25 -7.47 14.74
C ALA A 107 20.20 -6.39 15.04
N ARG A 108 20.27 -5.25 14.32
CA ARG A 108 19.31 -4.15 14.46
C ARG A 108 17.91 -4.58 14.02
N LEU A 109 17.80 -5.18 12.84
CA LEU A 109 16.51 -5.66 12.31
C LEU A 109 15.89 -6.77 13.16
N THR A 110 16.72 -7.62 13.76
CA THR A 110 16.26 -8.63 14.72
C THR A 110 15.69 -7.97 15.97
N SER A 111 16.36 -6.97 16.54
CA SER A 111 15.84 -6.25 17.71
C SER A 111 14.54 -5.50 17.40
N GLU A 112 14.45 -4.80 16.26
CA GLU A 112 13.24 -4.11 15.82
C GLU A 112 12.08 -5.09 15.59
N GLY A 113 12.36 -6.25 14.99
CA GLY A 113 11.37 -7.30 14.76
C GLY A 113 10.85 -7.94 16.06
N VAL A 114 11.71 -8.12 17.07
CA VAL A 114 11.30 -8.62 18.40
C VAL A 114 10.44 -7.59 19.14
N ASP A 115 10.81 -6.32 19.08
CA ASP A 115 10.05 -5.22 19.69
C ASP A 115 8.65 -5.08 19.06
N ALA A 116 8.55 -5.21 17.74
CA ALA A 116 7.27 -5.21 17.03
C ALA A 116 6.38 -6.38 17.47
N LEU A 117 6.96 -7.57 17.62
CA LEU A 117 6.29 -8.78 18.11
C LEU A 117 5.73 -8.62 19.52
N GLY A 118 6.45 -7.89 20.40
CA GLY A 118 5.99 -7.61 21.76
C GLY A 118 4.78 -6.67 21.82
N ARG A 119 4.64 -5.77 20.83
CA ARG A 119 3.55 -4.79 20.75
C ARG A 119 2.28 -5.37 20.10
N CYS A 120 2.43 -6.36 19.24
CA CYS A 120 1.32 -7.04 18.59
C CYS A 120 0.82 -8.22 19.46
N LYS A 121 -0.37 -8.10 20.06
CA LYS A 121 -1.04 -9.26 20.65
C LYS A 121 -1.50 -10.18 19.50
N PRO A 122 -1.06 -11.45 19.43
CA PRO A 122 -1.61 -12.38 18.45
C PRO A 122 -3.09 -12.59 18.78
N ASN A 123 -3.97 -12.14 17.88
CA ASN A 123 -5.41 -12.39 18.00
C ASN A 123 -5.64 -13.89 17.78
N CYS A 124 -5.76 -14.63 18.89
CA CYS A 124 -6.15 -16.03 18.88
C CYS A 124 -7.68 -16.14 18.82
N SER A 125 -8.30 -15.63 17.75
CA SER A 125 -9.72 -15.88 17.51
C SER A 125 -9.84 -17.16 16.69
N GLU A 126 -10.33 -18.25 17.27
CA GLU A 126 -10.69 -19.48 16.57
C GLU A 126 -11.60 -19.18 15.37
N LEU A 127 -11.23 -19.69 14.20
CA LEU A 127 -12.03 -19.57 12.99
C LEU A 127 -13.10 -20.65 13.05
N PRO A 128 -14.35 -20.36 12.67
CA PRO A 128 -15.34 -21.41 12.47
C PRO A 128 -14.86 -22.28 11.29
N LEU A 129 -14.47 -23.51 11.58
CA LEU A 129 -14.24 -24.53 10.57
C LEU A 129 -15.62 -24.98 10.08
N THR A 130 -15.96 -24.70 8.82
CA THR A 130 -17.07 -25.30 8.08
C THR A 130 -16.56 -25.93 6.81
#